data_AF-A0A918FWM5-F1
#
_entry.id   AF-A0A918FWM5-F1
#
_cell.length_a   1.000
_cell.length_b   1.000
_cell.length_c   1.000
_cell.angle_alpha   90.00
_cell.angle_beta   90.00
_cell.angle_gamma   90.00
#
_symmetry.space_group_name_H-M   'P 1'
#
loop_
_entity.id
_entity.type
_entity.pdbx_description
1 polymer ?
#
loop_
_entity_poly.entity_id
_entity_poly.type
_entity_poly.pdbx_seq_one_letter_code
_entity_poly.pdbx_strand_id
1 'polypeptide(L)'
;MFNVREISKRIAAPFAAFALVAGISTLTATPASASTIKDGWIQLCPWGNYRVHLTYDVTGLPQQLTPVLNPGDDCWWGPMPAGVQYALIDMVGHFNTSGGTFAVIGPDRKYETFYNGKGIGFAAEGTTESHGLAAHYYRY
;
A
#
# COMPACT_ATOMS: atom_id res chain seq x y z
N MET A 1 28.46 23.16 66.04
CA MET A 1 29.89 23.45 65.76
C MET A 1 30.27 22.72 64.48
N PHE A 2 30.59 23.49 63.44
CA PHE A 2 31.02 22.99 62.14
C PHE A 2 32.41 22.37 62.24
N ASN A 3 32.67 21.30 61.49
CA ASN A 3 34.00 21.11 60.94
C ASN A 3 33.92 20.66 59.48
N VAL A 4 34.31 21.58 58.63
CA VAL A 4 34.47 21.46 57.18
C VAL A 4 35.97 21.38 56.96
N ARG A 5 36.45 20.29 56.36
CA ARG A 5 37.56 20.25 55.38
C ARG A 5 38.08 18.83 55.21
N GLU A 6 38.24 18.48 53.93
CA GLU A 6 39.14 17.51 53.29
C GLU A 6 38.33 16.77 52.20
N ILE A 7 38.12 17.43 51.08
CA ILE A 7 38.98 17.37 49.88
C ILE A 7 38.64 16.15 49.01
N SER A 8 37.83 16.44 47.99
CA SER A 8 38.18 16.24 46.60
C SER A 8 38.81 14.89 46.21
N LYS A 9 38.03 14.07 45.48
CA LYS A 9 38.36 13.55 44.13
C LYS A 9 37.55 12.28 43.84
N ARG A 10 36.66 12.38 42.84
CA ARG A 10 36.39 11.43 41.74
C ARG A 10 34.97 11.75 41.21
N ILE A 11 34.82 12.44 40.08
CA ILE A 11 34.87 11.87 38.71
C ILE A 11 33.77 10.80 38.60
N ALA A 12 32.71 10.89 37.80
CA ALA A 12 32.59 11.40 36.45
C ALA A 12 31.13 11.79 36.12
N ALA A 13 30.99 12.54 35.03
CA ALA A 13 29.78 13.04 34.42
C ALA A 13 28.65 12.01 34.23
N PRO A 14 27.37 12.44 34.27
CA PRO A 14 26.30 11.67 33.66
C PRO A 14 26.46 11.76 32.13
N PHE A 15 26.97 10.69 31.52
CA PHE A 15 26.87 10.53 30.07
C PHE A 15 25.39 10.46 29.70
N ALA A 16 25.02 11.35 28.79
CA ALA A 16 23.75 11.35 28.09
C ALA A 16 23.50 9.99 27.43
N ALA A 17 22.32 9.43 27.67
CA ALA A 17 21.74 8.41 26.82
C ALA A 17 20.28 8.80 26.56
N PHE A 18 20.08 9.79 25.70
CA PHE A 18 18.84 9.89 24.93
C PHE A 18 18.85 8.71 23.97
N ALA A 19 18.25 7.59 24.39
CA ALA A 19 17.92 6.51 23.48
C ALA A 19 16.86 7.04 22.52
N LEU A 20 17.31 7.47 21.34
CA LEU A 20 16.48 7.65 20.16
C LEU A 20 15.90 6.28 19.82
N VAL A 21 14.72 5.98 20.35
CA VAL A 21 13.88 4.90 19.81
C VAL A 21 13.35 5.40 18.48
N ALA A 22 14.18 5.25 17.44
CA ALA A 22 13.72 5.26 16.06
C ALA A 22 13.02 3.93 15.80
N GLY A 23 11.82 3.79 16.36
CA GLY A 23 11.00 2.59 16.27
C GLY A 23 9.94 2.77 15.20
N ILE A 24 10.32 2.46 13.95
CA ILE A 24 9.46 2.11 12.81
C ILE A 24 8.18 2.93 12.74
N SER A 25 8.24 4.06 12.05
CA SER A 25 7.05 4.67 11.47
C SER A 25 6.47 3.65 10.49
N THR A 26 5.53 2.82 10.93
CA THR A 26 4.57 2.26 10.00
C THR A 26 3.84 3.47 9.46
N LEU A 27 4.26 3.96 8.29
CA LEU A 27 3.47 4.85 7.48
C LEU A 27 2.17 4.08 7.23
N THR A 28 1.21 4.28 8.13
CA THR A 28 -0.18 3.95 7.87
C THR A 28 -0.52 4.86 6.71
N ALA A 29 -0.39 4.34 5.50
CA ALA A 29 -0.87 5.03 4.33
C ALA A 29 -2.35 5.29 4.62
N THR A 30 -2.65 6.56 4.91
CA THR A 30 -4.02 6.97 5.21
C THR A 30 -4.87 6.54 4.03
N PRO A 31 -6.04 5.92 4.25
CA PRO A 31 -6.84 5.49 3.14
C PRO A 31 -7.17 6.68 2.26
N ALA A 32 -6.63 6.68 1.04
CA ALA A 32 -6.94 7.71 0.06
C ALA A 32 -8.46 7.73 -0.08
N SER A 33 -9.08 8.82 0.35
CA SER A 33 -10.53 8.93 0.31
C SER A 33 -10.95 9.07 -1.15
N ALA A 34 -11.77 8.13 -1.62
CA ALA A 34 -12.49 8.08 -2.91
C ALA A 34 -12.99 9.38 -3.53
N SER A 35 -13.18 10.41 -2.72
CA SER A 35 -13.96 11.57 -3.09
C SER A 35 -13.31 12.49 -4.12
N THR A 36 -12.07 12.23 -4.56
CA THR A 36 -11.31 13.14 -5.46
C THR A 36 -10.93 12.53 -6.81
N ILE A 37 -11.26 11.28 -7.10
CA ILE A 37 -10.91 10.65 -8.38
C ILE A 37 -11.85 11.18 -9.46
N LYS A 38 -11.27 11.75 -10.52
CA LYS A 38 -12.03 12.27 -11.67
C LYS A 38 -12.77 11.15 -12.38
N ASP A 39 -13.97 11.43 -12.89
CA ASP A 39 -14.64 10.53 -13.83
C ASP A 39 -13.75 10.19 -15.03
N GLY A 40 -13.78 8.93 -15.47
CA GLY A 40 -12.86 8.42 -16.48
C GLY A 40 -11.50 7.98 -15.93
N TRP A 41 -11.23 8.14 -14.63
CA TRP A 41 -9.91 7.88 -14.04
C TRP A 41 -9.95 6.77 -12.99
N ILE A 42 -8.79 6.17 -12.80
CA ILE A 42 -8.57 5.11 -11.84
C ILE A 42 -7.33 5.43 -11.01
N GLN A 43 -7.40 5.09 -9.72
CA GLN A 43 -6.28 5.19 -8.79
C GLN A 43 -5.91 3.80 -8.27
N LEU A 44 -4.61 3.51 -8.19
CA LEU A 44 -4.06 2.32 -7.56
C LEU A 44 -3.01 2.69 -6.52
N CYS A 45 -3.19 2.22 -5.29
CA CYS A 45 -2.26 2.39 -4.19
C CYS A 45 -1.65 1.05 -3.73
N PRO A 46 -0.32 0.93 -3.67
CA PRO A 46 0.36 -0.31 -3.26
C PRO A 46 0.72 -0.30 -1.75
N TRP A 47 -0.28 -0.45 -0.87
CA TRP A 47 -0.06 -0.45 0.59
C TRP A 47 0.39 -1.81 1.16
N GLY A 48 0.24 -2.89 0.39
CA GLY A 48 0.73 -4.21 0.73
C GLY A 48 2.24 -4.35 0.56
N ASN A 49 2.76 -5.52 0.92
CA ASN A 49 4.19 -5.83 0.79
C ASN A 49 4.59 -6.46 -0.55
N TYR A 50 3.72 -6.39 -1.56
CA TYR A 50 3.88 -7.06 -2.85
C TYR A 50 3.65 -6.09 -4.03
N ARG A 51 4.23 -6.40 -5.19
CA ARG A 51 4.01 -5.60 -6.39
C ARG A 51 2.60 -5.84 -6.92
N VAL A 52 1.94 -4.81 -7.42
CA VAL A 52 0.53 -4.89 -7.84
C VAL A 52 0.29 -4.15 -9.15
N HIS A 53 -0.66 -4.66 -9.93
CA HIS A 53 -1.24 -3.94 -11.07
C HIS A 53 -2.72 -4.27 -11.19
N LEU A 54 -3.40 -3.52 -12.05
CA LEU A 54 -4.77 -3.79 -12.43
C LEU A 54 -4.80 -4.39 -13.83
N THR A 55 -5.75 -5.29 -14.06
CA THR A 55 -6.16 -5.69 -15.39
C THR A 55 -7.59 -5.24 -15.61
N TYR A 56 -7.95 -4.97 -16.87
CA TYR A 56 -9.31 -4.65 -17.23
C TYR A 56 -9.76 -5.43 -18.45
N ASP A 57 -11.06 -5.71 -18.54
CA ASP A 57 -11.64 -6.42 -19.66
C ASP A 57 -12.95 -5.76 -20.13
N VAL A 58 -13.00 -5.48 -21.43
CA VAL A 58 -14.17 -4.94 -22.15
C VAL A 58 -14.66 -5.91 -23.23
N THR A 59 -13.82 -6.84 -23.68
CA THR A 59 -14.04 -7.66 -24.89
C THR A 59 -13.94 -9.16 -24.65
N GLY A 60 -13.78 -9.60 -23.41
CA GLY A 60 -13.50 -10.98 -23.01
C GLY A 60 -12.01 -11.33 -22.97
N LEU A 61 -11.11 -10.34 -23.12
CA LEU A 61 -9.66 -10.52 -23.07
C LEU A 61 -9.05 -9.52 -22.08
N PRO A 62 -8.48 -9.98 -20.95
CA PRO A 62 -7.93 -9.09 -19.94
C PRO A 62 -6.69 -8.35 -20.49
N GLN A 63 -6.70 -7.03 -20.32
CA GLN A 63 -5.62 -6.14 -20.68
C GLN A 63 -4.99 -5.58 -19.40
N GLN A 64 -3.66 -5.59 -19.34
CA GLN A 64 -2.94 -5.02 -18.20
C GLN A 64 -2.95 -3.49 -18.26
N LEU A 65 -3.34 -2.86 -17.17
CA LEU A 65 -3.17 -1.44 -16.94
C LEU A 65 -1.73 -1.20 -16.44
N THR A 66 -0.98 -0.36 -17.14
CA THR A 66 0.35 0.06 -16.71
C THR A 66 0.25 1.34 -15.87
N PRO A 67 1.09 1.48 -14.82
CA PRO A 67 2.25 0.67 -14.45
C PRO A 67 1.94 -0.50 -13.49
N VAL A 68 2.94 -1.38 -13.31
CA VAL A 68 3.04 -2.24 -12.12
C VAL A 68 3.70 -1.42 -11.01
N LEU A 69 3.08 -1.34 -9.85
CA LEU A 69 3.59 -0.61 -8.70
C LEU A 69 4.35 -1.53 -7.75
N ASN A 70 5.44 -1.04 -7.19
CA ASN A 70 6.18 -1.72 -6.15
C ASN A 70 5.64 -1.35 -4.76
N PRO A 71 5.90 -2.20 -3.74
CA PRO A 71 5.58 -1.86 -2.36
C PRO A 71 6.23 -0.53 -1.96
N GLY A 72 5.42 0.39 -1.41
CA GLY A 72 5.90 1.70 -0.95
C GLY A 72 6.01 2.77 -2.04
N ASP A 73 5.70 2.45 -3.31
CA ASP A 73 5.52 3.49 -4.33
C ASP A 73 4.32 4.38 -3.98
N ASP A 74 4.35 5.64 -4.45
CA ASP A 74 3.18 6.51 -4.37
C ASP A 74 1.99 5.92 -5.14
N CYS A 75 0.76 6.31 -4.75
CA CYS A 75 -0.42 5.92 -5.50
C CYS A 75 -0.33 6.43 -6.94
N TRP A 76 -0.59 5.55 -7.91
CA TRP A 76 -0.71 5.91 -9.31
C TRP A 76 -2.14 6.28 -9.66
N TRP A 77 -2.28 7.20 -10.62
CA TRP A 77 -3.56 7.67 -11.13
C TRP A 77 -3.44 7.83 -12.63
N GLY A 78 -4.45 7.40 -13.37
CA GLY A 78 -4.45 7.56 -14.82
C GLY A 78 -5.83 7.41 -15.44
N PRO A 79 -5.98 7.81 -16.72
CA PRO A 79 -7.22 7.61 -17.45
C PRO A 79 -7.47 6.11 -17.66
N MET A 80 -8.71 5.69 -17.47
CA MET A 80 -9.15 4.33 -17.75
C MET A 80 -9.31 4.14 -19.27
N PRO A 81 -8.58 3.21 -19.93
CA PRO A 81 -8.63 3.04 -21.38
C PRO A 81 -10.02 2.67 -21.91
N ALA A 82 -10.87 2.04 -21.08
CA ALA A 82 -12.27 1.75 -21.41
C ALA A 82 -13.14 3.01 -21.55
N GLY A 83 -12.65 4.20 -21.19
CA GLY A 83 -13.38 5.46 -21.31
C GLY A 83 -14.63 5.45 -20.41
N VAL A 84 -15.82 5.48 -21.01
CA VAL A 84 -17.12 5.41 -20.29
C VAL A 84 -17.76 4.03 -20.37
N GLN A 85 -17.10 3.06 -21.00
CA GLN A 85 -17.64 1.71 -21.17
C GLN A 85 -17.58 0.93 -19.86
N TYR A 86 -18.51 0.00 -19.70
CA TYR A 86 -18.42 -0.97 -18.62
C TYR A 86 -17.22 -1.87 -18.84
N ALA A 87 -16.39 -2.03 -17.81
CA ALA A 87 -15.24 -2.90 -17.82
C ALA A 87 -15.18 -3.70 -16.53
N LEU A 88 -14.80 -4.97 -16.62
CA LEU A 88 -14.35 -5.74 -15.47
C LEU A 88 -12.94 -5.27 -15.10
N ILE A 89 -12.64 -5.18 -13.82
CA ILE A 89 -11.32 -4.86 -13.29
C ILE A 89 -10.94 -5.94 -12.29
N ASP A 90 -9.77 -6.52 -12.49
CA ASP A 90 -9.16 -7.42 -11.51
C ASP A 90 -7.89 -6.79 -10.97
N MET A 91 -7.61 -7.07 -9.70
CA MET A 91 -6.34 -6.70 -9.09
C MET A 91 -5.41 -7.92 -9.05
N VAL A 92 -4.19 -7.73 -9.55
CA VAL A 92 -3.21 -8.79 -9.67
C VAL A 92 -1.95 -8.46 -8.87
N GLY A 93 -1.69 -9.28 -7.87
CA GLY A 93 -0.48 -9.25 -7.05
C GLY A 93 0.63 -10.13 -7.63
N HIS A 94 1.87 -9.81 -7.31
CA HIS A 94 3.05 -10.58 -7.69
C HIS A 94 3.66 -11.22 -6.45
N PHE A 95 4.00 -12.51 -6.50
CA PHE A 95 4.69 -13.17 -5.40
C PHE A 95 6.09 -12.55 -5.19
N ASN A 96 6.49 -12.37 -3.93
CA ASN A 96 7.81 -11.83 -3.60
C ASN A 96 8.94 -12.86 -3.80
N THR A 97 8.60 -14.15 -3.70
CA THR A 97 9.56 -15.26 -3.72
C THR A 97 9.60 -16.03 -5.04
N SER A 98 8.72 -15.69 -5.99
CA SER A 98 8.66 -16.33 -7.30
C SER A 98 8.25 -15.33 -8.38
N GLY A 99 8.45 -15.68 -9.66
CA GLY A 99 7.97 -14.87 -10.78
C GLY A 99 6.47 -14.96 -11.04
N GLY A 100 5.70 -15.65 -10.19
CA GLY A 100 4.27 -15.86 -10.38
C GLY A 100 3.41 -14.69 -9.90
N THR A 101 2.16 -14.69 -10.33
CA THR A 101 1.12 -13.76 -9.90
C THR A 101 0.00 -14.47 -9.15
N PHE A 102 -0.80 -13.70 -8.42
CA PHE A 102 -2.01 -14.16 -7.76
C PHE A 102 -3.09 -13.08 -7.86
N ALA A 103 -4.35 -13.51 -7.80
CA ALA A 103 -5.47 -12.58 -7.78
C ALA A 103 -5.68 -12.04 -6.36
N VAL A 104 -5.80 -10.73 -6.22
CA VAL A 104 -6.06 -10.07 -4.94
C VAL A 104 -7.58 -10.00 -4.74
N ILE A 105 -8.06 -10.52 -3.61
CA ILE A 105 -9.50 -10.64 -3.36
C ILE A 105 -10.05 -9.35 -2.75
N GLY A 106 -11.18 -8.89 -3.26
CA GLY A 106 -11.89 -7.71 -2.78
C GLY A 106 -12.82 -7.96 -1.59
N PRO A 107 -13.50 -6.91 -1.10
CA PRO A 107 -14.27 -6.93 0.15
C PRO A 107 -15.42 -7.96 0.16
N ASP A 108 -16.00 -8.26 -1.00
CA ASP A 108 -17.09 -9.23 -1.13
C ASP A 108 -16.61 -10.66 -1.42
N ARG A 109 -15.32 -10.95 -1.18
CA ARG A 109 -14.65 -12.20 -1.56
C ARG A 109 -14.70 -12.48 -3.07
N LYS A 110 -14.78 -11.43 -3.87
CA LYS A 110 -14.75 -11.47 -5.33
C LYS A 110 -13.41 -11.00 -5.85
N TYR A 111 -12.95 -11.58 -6.95
CA TYR A 111 -11.69 -11.22 -7.60
C TYR A 111 -11.84 -9.99 -8.51
N GLU A 112 -13.06 -9.72 -8.97
CA GLU A 112 -13.37 -8.68 -9.94
C GLU A 112 -14.25 -7.56 -9.35
N THR A 113 -14.16 -6.37 -9.93
CA THR A 113 -15.11 -5.27 -9.74
C THR A 113 -15.46 -4.62 -11.08
N PHE A 114 -16.62 -3.97 -11.16
CA PHE A 114 -17.04 -3.26 -12.36
C PHE A 114 -16.66 -1.79 -12.31
N TYR A 115 -16.11 -1.31 -13.42
CA TYR A 115 -15.99 0.09 -13.78
C TYR A 115 -17.15 0.50 -14.69
N ASN A 116 -17.66 1.71 -14.52
CA ASN A 116 -18.84 2.23 -15.23
C ASN A 116 -18.67 3.68 -15.74
N GLY A 117 -17.43 4.14 -15.91
CA GLY A 117 -17.13 5.51 -16.31
C GLY A 117 -16.86 6.48 -15.15
N LYS A 118 -17.19 6.12 -13.90
CA LYS A 118 -16.90 6.95 -12.72
C LYS A 118 -15.48 6.77 -12.20
N GLY A 119 -14.97 7.79 -11.54
CA GLY A 119 -13.71 7.71 -10.80
C GLY A 119 -13.73 6.55 -9.81
N ILE A 120 -12.70 5.69 -9.83
CA ILE A 120 -12.62 4.50 -8.97
C ILE A 120 -11.21 4.35 -8.37
N GLY A 121 -11.14 4.13 -7.07
CA GLY A 121 -9.89 3.95 -6.36
C GLY A 121 -9.71 2.55 -5.83
N PHE A 122 -8.47 2.10 -5.82
CA PHE A 122 -8.05 0.81 -5.31
C PHE A 122 -6.88 0.97 -4.36
N ALA A 123 -6.94 0.29 -3.22
CA ALA A 123 -5.80 0.09 -2.35
C ALA A 123 -5.55 -1.41 -2.18
N ALA A 124 -4.36 -1.85 -2.57
CA ALA A 124 -3.88 -3.20 -2.37
C ALA A 124 -3.18 -3.29 -1.02
N GLU A 125 -3.57 -4.22 -0.17
CA GLU A 125 -3.05 -4.40 1.19
C GLU A 125 -2.70 -5.85 1.48
N GLY A 126 -1.97 -6.07 2.58
CA GLY A 126 -1.63 -7.40 3.06
C GLY A 126 -0.34 -7.93 2.46
N THR A 127 -0.22 -9.26 2.41
CA THR A 127 1.04 -9.92 2.07
C THR A 127 0.87 -11.10 1.12
N THR A 128 1.99 -11.58 0.56
CA THR A 128 2.02 -12.80 -0.26
C THR A 128 1.94 -14.09 0.56
N GLU A 129 1.73 -14.02 1.87
CA GLU A 129 1.61 -15.21 2.74
C GLU A 129 0.39 -16.06 2.36
N SER A 130 0.40 -17.33 2.76
CA SER A 130 -0.67 -18.28 2.46
C SER A 130 -1.03 -18.32 0.97
N HIS A 131 -0.03 -18.25 0.09
CA HIS A 131 -0.20 -18.19 -1.37
C HIS A 131 -1.03 -16.98 -1.84
N GLY A 132 -0.89 -15.83 -1.18
CA GLY A 132 -1.60 -14.60 -1.53
C GLY A 132 -3.00 -14.49 -0.90
N LEU A 133 -3.44 -15.47 -0.11
CA LEU A 133 -4.72 -15.40 0.60
C LEU A 133 -4.72 -14.36 1.73
N ALA A 134 -3.54 -13.91 2.17
CA ALA A 134 -3.39 -12.81 3.12
C ALA A 134 -3.39 -11.42 2.46
N ALA A 135 -3.61 -11.35 1.15
CA ALA A 135 -3.75 -10.10 0.41
C ALA A 135 -5.21 -9.79 0.14
N HIS A 136 -5.56 -8.51 0.24
CA HIS A 136 -6.89 -8.02 -0.06
C HIS A 136 -6.82 -6.63 -0.67
N TYR A 137 -7.90 -6.21 -1.32
CA TYR A 137 -8.03 -4.83 -1.76
C TYR A 137 -9.27 -4.17 -1.21
N TYR A 138 -9.19 -2.85 -1.06
CA TYR A 138 -10.36 -1.99 -0.85
C TYR A 138 -10.62 -1.18 -2.11
N ARG A 139 -11.90 -1.12 -2.46
CA ARG A 139 -12.39 -0.14 -3.43
C ARG A 139 -12.89 1.06 -2.68
N TYR A 140 -12.57 2.25 -3.16
CA TYR A 140 -13.08 3.49 -2.63
C TYR A 140 -13.54 4.38 -3.78
#